data_AF-A0A9E5MUU9-F1
#
_entry.id   AF-A0A9E5MUU9-F1
#
_cell.length_a   1.000
_cell.length_b   1.000
_cell.length_c   1.000
_cell.angle_alpha   90.00
_cell.angle_beta   90.00
_cell.angle_gamma   90.00
#
_symmetry.space_group_name_H-M   'P 1'
#
loop_
_entity.id
_entity.type
_entity.pdbx_description
1 polymer ?
#
loop_
_entity_poly.entity_id
_entity_poly.type
_entity_poly.pdbx_seq_one_letter_code
_entity_poly.pdbx_strand_id
1 'polypeptide(L)'
;MTPRRQRMLAVGLTLAGIIIATALTLRALQDNMMFFISVTEVVAGEYPEARNFRVGGLVVVDSLEIDGLDAHFKVTDMRCEMPVRYTGVRPDLFRE
;
A
#
# COMPACT_ATOMS: atom_id res chain seq x y z
N MET A 1 40.35 0.47 31.53
CA MET A 1 40.05 -0.45 30.39
C MET A 1 41.27 -0.51 29.48
N THR A 2 41.62 -1.68 28.93
CA THR A 2 42.75 -1.74 27.98
C THR A 2 42.35 -1.09 26.65
N PRO A 3 43.27 -0.39 25.95
CA PRO A 3 42.96 0.32 24.70
C PRO A 3 42.40 -0.60 23.60
N ARG A 4 42.77 -1.90 23.62
CA ARG A 4 42.18 -2.92 22.73
C ARG A 4 40.70 -3.16 23.02
N ARG A 5 40.30 -3.21 24.30
CA ARG A 5 38.91 -3.42 24.71
C ARG A 5 38.03 -2.21 24.37
N GLN A 6 38.59 -1.00 24.47
CA GLN A 6 37.90 0.24 24.07
C GLN A 6 37.69 0.32 22.55
N ARG A 7 38.69 -0.08 21.74
CA ARG A 7 38.55 -0.17 20.28
C ARG A 7 37.51 -1.23 19.87
N MET A 8 37.51 -2.40 20.50
CA MET A 8 36.49 -3.42 20.24
C MET A 8 35.07 -2.94 20.60
N LEU A 9 34.92 -2.23 21.73
CA LEU A 9 33.64 -1.62 22.12
C LEU A 9 33.18 -0.58 21.10
N ALA A 10 34.08 0.29 20.65
CA ALA A 10 33.77 1.29 19.62
C ALA A 10 33.30 0.62 18.32
N VAL A 11 34.05 -0.36 17.81
CA VAL A 11 33.69 -1.09 16.58
C VAL A 11 32.35 -1.82 16.74
N GLY A 12 32.12 -2.47 17.89
CA GLY A 12 30.87 -3.17 18.17
C GLY A 12 29.66 -2.23 18.21
N LEU A 13 29.80 -1.06 18.84
CA LEU A 13 28.75 -0.02 18.86
C LEU A 13 28.46 0.52 17.46
N THR A 14 29.49 0.76 16.65
CA THR A 14 29.30 1.23 15.26
C THR A 14 28.56 0.19 14.43
N LEU A 15 28.94 -1.09 14.52
CA LEU A 15 28.25 -2.20 13.85
C LEU A 15 26.79 -2.31 14.29
N ALA A 16 26.52 -2.25 15.60
CA ALA A 16 25.16 -2.27 16.12
C ALA A 16 24.33 -1.10 15.59
N GLY A 17 24.91 0.11 15.54
CA GLY A 17 24.25 1.29 14.99
C GLY A 17 23.89 1.13 13.51
N ILE A 18 24.78 0.56 12.70
CA ILE A 18 24.53 0.29 11.28
C ILE A 18 23.39 -0.72 11.10
N ILE A 19 23.38 -1.80 11.90
CA ILE A 19 22.33 -2.82 11.86
C ILE A 19 20.97 -2.20 12.18
N ILE A 20 20.89 -1.39 13.24
CA ILE A 20 19.64 -0.73 13.65
C ILE A 20 19.17 0.24 12.55
N ALA A 21 20.07 1.08 12.02
CA ALA A 21 19.73 2.02 10.96
C ALA A 21 19.22 1.29 9.70
N THR A 22 19.86 0.20 9.32
CA THR A 22 19.46 -0.61 8.16
C THR A 22 18.10 -1.26 8.38
N ALA A 23 17.87 -1.85 9.56
CA ALA A 23 16.58 -2.47 9.90
C ALA A 23 15.43 -1.45 9.88
N LEU A 24 15.64 -0.26 10.45
CA LEU A 24 14.65 0.81 10.42
C LEU A 24 14.38 1.31 9.00
N THR A 25 15.43 1.44 8.17
CA THR A 25 15.29 1.88 6.78
C THR A 25 14.50 0.86 5.95
N LEU A 26 14.82 -0.43 6.06
CA LEU A 26 14.08 -1.50 5.40
C LEU A 26 12.62 -1.54 5.84
N ARG A 27 12.37 -1.32 7.13
CA ARG A 27 11.00 -1.26 7.66
C ARG A 27 10.22 -0.08 7.10
N ALA A 28 10.81 1.11 7.11
CA ALA A 28 10.18 2.30 6.54
C ALA A 28 9.90 2.15 5.04
N LEU A 29 10.79 1.47 4.31
CA LEU A 29 10.58 1.18 2.89
C LEU A 29 9.37 0.25 2.69
N GLN A 30 9.26 -0.83 3.47
CA GLN A 30 8.09 -1.73 3.43
C GLN A 30 6.78 -0.99 3.74
N ASP A 31 6.80 -0.09 4.72
CA ASP A 31 5.61 0.65 5.13
C ASP A 31 5.18 1.70 4.07
N ASN A 32 6.13 2.24 3.30
CA ASN A 32 5.91 3.25 2.25
C ASN A 32 5.73 2.67 0.83
N MET A 33 5.75 1.35 0.68
CA MET A 33 5.38 0.74 -0.60
C MET A 33 3.89 0.90 -0.84
N MET A 34 3.53 1.54 -1.96
CA MET A 34 2.16 1.56 -2.46
C MET A 34 1.80 0.15 -2.92
N PHE A 35 1.24 -0.65 -2.02
CA PHE A 35 0.70 -1.95 -2.38
C PHE A 35 -0.48 -1.75 -3.33
N PHE A 36 -0.33 -2.23 -4.56
CA PHE A 36 -1.45 -2.42 -5.48
C PHE A 36 -2.11 -3.73 -5.10
N ILE A 37 -3.22 -3.63 -4.38
CA ILE A 37 -3.97 -4.80 -3.95
C ILE A 37 -4.98 -5.14 -5.04
N SER A 38 -5.09 -6.43 -5.36
CA SER A 38 -6.10 -6.91 -6.31
C SER A 38 -7.49 -6.94 -5.67
N VAL A 39 -8.54 -6.85 -6.49
CA VAL A 39 -9.92 -6.94 -6.01
C VAL A 39 -10.15 -8.30 -5.32
N THR A 40 -9.57 -9.38 -5.86
CA THR A 40 -9.64 -10.73 -5.27
C THR A 40 -9.08 -10.76 -3.84
N GLU A 41 -7.91 -10.16 -3.59
CA GLU A 41 -7.28 -10.14 -2.25
C GLU A 41 -8.12 -9.36 -1.23
N VAL A 42 -8.73 -8.25 -1.65
CA VAL A 42 -9.63 -7.46 -0.78
C VAL A 42 -10.87 -8.25 -0.42
N VAL A 43 -11.51 -8.89 -1.40
CA VAL A 43 -12.71 -9.72 -1.19
C VAL A 43 -12.42 -10.94 -0.33
N ALA A 44 -11.20 -11.51 -0.42
CA ALA A 44 -10.75 -12.63 0.41
C ALA A 44 -10.49 -12.25 1.88
N GLY A 45 -10.50 -10.96 2.24
CA GLY A 45 -10.27 -10.50 3.60
C GLY A 45 -8.80 -10.52 4.03
N GLU A 46 -7.86 -10.59 3.08
CA GLU A 46 -6.42 -10.63 3.36
C GLU A 46 -5.84 -9.27 3.78
N TYR A 47 -6.65 -8.19 3.73
CA TYR A 47 -6.21 -6.84 4.06
C TYR A 47 -6.99 -6.22 5.24
N PRO A 48 -6.30 -5.57 6.20
CA PRO A 48 -6.96 -4.96 7.35
C PRO A 48 -7.85 -3.78 6.94
N GLU A 49 -9.11 -3.77 7.40
CA GLU A 49 -10.08 -2.67 7.17
C GLU A 49 -9.59 -1.32 7.71
N ALA A 50 -8.69 -1.32 8.69
CA ALA A 50 -8.22 -0.13 9.41
C ALA A 50 -7.12 0.67 8.68
N ARG A 51 -6.75 0.31 7.44
CA ARG A 51 -5.70 1.01 6.68
C ARG A 51 -6.24 1.47 5.33
N ASN A 52 -5.94 2.71 4.95
CA ASN A 52 -6.17 3.16 3.59
C ASN A 52 -5.29 2.37 2.62
N PHE A 53 -5.88 1.82 1.57
CA PHE A 53 -5.17 1.10 0.52
C PHE A 53 -5.59 1.59 -0.87
N ARG A 54 -4.81 1.22 -1.88
CA ARG A 54 -5.10 1.51 -3.28
C ARG A 54 -5.39 0.19 -3.98
N VAL A 55 -6.48 0.16 -4.75
CA VAL A 55 -6.87 -1.00 -5.54
C VAL A 55 -6.66 -0.69 -7.00
N GLY A 56 -6.03 -1.63 -7.71
CA GLY A 56 -5.96 -1.61 -9.17
C GLY A 56 -7.02 -2.54 -9.75
N GLY A 57 -7.67 -2.10 -10.82
CA GLY A 57 -8.60 -2.93 -11.57
C GLY A 57 -9.23 -2.19 -12.74
N LEU A 58 -10.02 -2.92 -13.51
CA LEU A 58 -10.79 -2.42 -14.64
C LEU A 58 -12.18 -2.04 -14.16
N VAL A 59 -12.76 -0.99 -14.74
CA VAL A 59 -14.18 -0.68 -14.51
C VAL A 59 -15.00 -1.69 -15.31
N VAL A 60 -16.06 -2.23 -14.70
CA VAL A 60 -16.97 -3.15 -15.38
C VAL A 60 -17.84 -2.35 -16.34
N VAL A 61 -17.96 -2.81 -17.59
CA VAL A 61 -18.84 -2.22 -18.61
C VAL A 61 -20.28 -2.20 -18.13
N ASP A 62 -21.00 -1.10 -18.38
CA ASP A 62 -22.38 -0.85 -17.97
C ASP A 62 -22.58 -0.76 -16.44
N SER A 63 -21.50 -0.68 -15.65
CA SER A 63 -21.61 -0.55 -14.18
C SER A 63 -21.56 0.89 -13.67
N LEU A 64 -21.25 1.86 -14.55
CA LEU A 64 -21.04 3.24 -14.15
C LEU A 64 -22.37 4.00 -14.00
N GLU A 65 -22.76 4.25 -12.76
CA GLU A 65 -23.87 5.12 -12.39
C GLU A 65 -23.34 6.45 -11.84
N ILE A 66 -23.97 7.55 -12.25
CA ILE A 66 -23.50 8.92 -11.96
C ILE A 66 -24.65 9.72 -11.38
N ASP A 67 -24.44 10.28 -10.18
CA ASP A 67 -25.36 11.20 -9.52
C ASP A 67 -24.61 12.47 -9.09
N GLY A 68 -24.58 13.47 -9.97
CA GLY A 68 -23.87 14.73 -9.73
C GLY A 68 -22.35 14.55 -9.56
N LEU A 69 -21.87 14.68 -8.32
CA LEU A 69 -20.47 14.47 -7.94
C LEU A 69 -20.18 13.05 -7.44
N ASP A 70 -21.22 12.27 -7.19
CA ASP A 70 -21.11 10.89 -6.75
C ASP A 70 -21.14 9.96 -7.97
N ALA A 71 -20.25 8.99 -7.97
CA ALA A 71 -20.18 7.93 -8.96
C ALA A 71 -20.15 6.58 -8.26
N HIS A 72 -20.96 5.66 -8.76
CA HIS A 72 -21.01 4.28 -8.32
C HIS A 72 -20.61 3.41 -9.50
N PHE A 73 -19.64 2.54 -9.32
CA PHE A 73 -19.20 1.62 -10.35
C PHE A 73 -18.62 0.37 -9.73
N LYS A 74 -18.46 -0.68 -10.52
CA LYS A 74 -17.78 -1.89 -10.09
C LYS A 74 -16.39 -1.94 -10.68
N VAL A 75 -15.43 -2.39 -9.88
CA VAL A 75 -14.06 -2.66 -10.31
C VAL A 75 -13.83 -4.16 -10.31
N THR A 76 -13.20 -4.67 -11.37
CA THR A 76 -12.86 -6.07 -11.54
C THR A 76 -11.38 -6.27 -11.86
N ASP A 77 -10.83 -7.40 -11.39
CA ASP A 77 -9.53 -7.93 -11.78
C ASP A 77 -9.66 -9.17 -12.68
N MET A 78 -10.80 -9.32 -13.35
CA MET A 78 -11.23 -10.48 -14.15
C MET A 78 -11.60 -11.75 -13.35
N ARG A 79 -11.54 -11.73 -12.01
CA ARG A 79 -11.95 -12.85 -11.16
C ARG A 79 -13.07 -12.48 -10.21
N CYS A 80 -12.96 -11.30 -9.60
CA CYS A 80 -13.96 -10.77 -8.68
C CYS A 80 -14.41 -9.38 -9.12
N GLU A 81 -15.57 -8.97 -8.60
CA GLU A 81 -16.09 -7.62 -8.75
C GLU A 81 -16.29 -7.01 -7.36
N MET A 82 -15.95 -5.73 -7.21
CA MET A 82 -16.17 -4.98 -5.97
C MET A 82 -16.86 -3.65 -6.28
N PRO A 83 -17.94 -3.31 -5.56
CA PRO A 83 -18.60 -2.02 -5.69
C PRO A 83 -17.71 -0.91 -5.11
N VAL A 84 -17.58 0.18 -5.86
CA VAL A 84 -16.82 1.37 -5.49
C VAL A 84 -17.73 2.59 -5.55
N ARG A 85 -17.63 3.43 -4.52
CA ARG A 85 -18.25 4.75 -4.49
C ARG A 85 -17.14 5.79 -4.54
N TYR A 86 -17.26 6.72 -5.48
CA TYR A 86 -16.33 7.81 -5.65
C TYR A 86 -17.07 9.14 -5.58
N THR A 87 -16.60 10.06 -4.75
CA THR A 87 -17.16 11.41 -4.64
C THR A 87 -16.09 12.41 -5.07
N GLY A 88 -16.34 13.16 -6.15
CA GLY A 88 -15.43 14.20 -6.61
C GLY A 88 -15.40 14.38 -8.14
N VAL A 89 -14.49 15.26 -8.58
CA VAL A 89 -14.26 15.47 -10.01
C VAL A 89 -13.46 14.29 -10.55
N ARG A 90 -14.10 13.49 -11.42
CA ARG A 90 -13.45 12.36 -12.08
C ARG A 90 -12.35 12.84 -13.03
N PRO A 91 -11.23 12.11 -13.14
CA PRO A 91 -10.22 12.39 -14.15
C PRO A 91 -10.79 12.27 -15.57
N ASP A 92 -10.34 13.10 -16.50
CA ASP A 92 -10.81 13.11 -17.91
C ASP A 92 -10.65 11.76 -18.64
N LEU A 93 -9.71 10.92 -18.17
CA LEU A 93 -9.43 9.61 -18.73
C LEU A 93 -10.24 8.48 -18.09
N PHE A 94 -11.06 8.76 -17.08
CA PHE A 94 -11.89 7.74 -16.43
C PHE A 94 -13.03 7.31 -17.35
N ARG A 95 -13.05 6.02 -17.71
CA ARG A 95 -14.01 5.39 -18.61
C ARG A 95 -14.22 3.94 -18.17
N GLU A 96 -15.33 3.36 -18.61
CA GLU A 96 -15.58 1.92 -18.60
C GLU A 96 -14.84 1.20 -19.74
#